data_AF-A0A5B8U8J0-F1
#
_entry.id   AF-A0A5B8U8J0-F1
#
_cell.length_a   1.000
_cell.length_b   1.000
_cell.length_c   1.000
_cell.angle_alpha   90.00
_cell.angle_beta   90.00
_cell.angle_gamma   90.00
#
_symmetry.space_group_name_H-M   'P 1'
#
loop_
_entity.id
_entity.type
_entity.pdbx_description
1 polymer ?
#
loop_
_entity_poly.entity_id
_entity_poly.type
_entity_poly.pdbx_seq_one_letter_code
_entity_poly.pdbx_strand_id
1 'polypeptide(L)'
;MTPREELVAALRHEDWDRVEALGWRDTFALLKRGWPKRLLASDLAVYATVLGHHDPQLVHEALIGLASGGRAEWRPSAAQLATEVTARRPRVAGQRKGRPDQAPAALATVRELLSRGSAVCACAGGRQFHRDPGGVMRCAACRGIEQGQADAAAELEDEAA
;
A
#
# COMPACT_ATOMS: atom_id res chain seq x y z
N MET A 1 4.82 -24.71 -6.22
CA MET A 1 5.97 -23.79 -6.10
C MET A 1 5.47 -22.40 -6.46
N THR A 2 5.63 -21.43 -5.57
CA THR A 2 5.22 -20.04 -5.78
C THR A 2 6.27 -19.29 -6.63
N PRO A 3 5.90 -18.20 -7.33
CA PRO A 3 6.87 -17.38 -8.07
C PRO A 3 8.06 -16.92 -7.23
N ARG A 4 7.81 -16.61 -5.95
CA ARG A 4 8.84 -16.27 -4.96
C ARG A 4 9.81 -17.43 -4.73
N GLU A 5 9.30 -18.63 -4.44
CA GLU A 5 10.12 -19.81 -4.17
C GLU A 5 10.97 -20.18 -5.38
N GLU A 6 10.39 -20.06 -6.57
CA GLU A 6 11.08 -20.32 -7.83
C GLU A 6 12.21 -19.33 -8.10
N LEU A 7 11.98 -18.04 -7.88
CA LEU A 7 13.01 -17.01 -8.01
C LEU A 7 14.15 -17.20 -7.00
N VAL A 8 13.82 -17.54 -5.75
CA VAL A 8 14.82 -17.84 -4.71
C VAL A 8 15.64 -19.08 -5.09
N ALA A 9 14.99 -20.12 -5.62
CA ALA A 9 15.68 -21.32 -6.10
C ALA A 9 16.62 -21.01 -7.28
N ALA A 10 16.14 -20.25 -8.27
CA ALA A 10 16.96 -19.83 -9.42
C ALA A 10 18.22 -19.07 -8.98
N LEU A 11 18.09 -18.14 -8.02
CA LEU A 11 19.25 -17.42 -7.48
C LEU A 11 20.21 -18.31 -6.69
N ARG A 12 19.71 -19.29 -5.94
CA ARG A 12 20.57 -20.24 -5.19
C ARG A 12 21.38 -21.14 -6.12
N HIS A 13 20.85 -21.47 -7.29
CA HIS A 13 21.52 -22.29 -8.30
C HIS A 13 22.23 -21.44 -9.38
N GLU A 14 22.25 -20.11 -9.23
CA GLU A 14 22.80 -19.17 -10.21
C GLU A 14 22.23 -19.34 -11.63
N ASP A 15 20.98 -19.77 -11.72
CA ASP A 15 20.23 -19.96 -12.97
C ASP A 15 19.70 -18.60 -13.48
N TRP A 16 20.58 -17.86 -14.14
CA TRP A 16 20.27 -16.52 -14.66
C TRP A 16 19.26 -16.52 -15.80
N ASP A 17 19.15 -17.62 -16.55
CA ASP A 17 18.16 -17.77 -17.62
C ASP A 17 16.75 -17.87 -17.01
N ARG A 18 16.60 -18.62 -15.90
CA ARG A 18 15.32 -18.65 -15.17
C ARG A 18 15.01 -17.31 -14.52
N VAL A 19 16.00 -16.62 -13.95
CA VAL A 19 15.81 -15.25 -13.40
C VAL A 19 15.30 -14.29 -14.46
N GLU A 20 15.81 -14.38 -15.69
CA GLU A 20 15.34 -13.60 -16.83
C GLU A 20 13.93 -13.98 -17.26
N ALA A 21 13.63 -15.28 -17.37
CA ALA A 21 12.30 -15.76 -17.71
C ALA A 21 11.23 -15.32 -16.68
N LEU A 22 11.63 -15.08 -15.43
CA LEU A 22 10.77 -14.53 -14.36
C LEU A 22 10.68 -13.00 -14.38
N GLY A 23 11.39 -12.30 -15.27
CA GLY A 23 11.38 -10.84 -15.42
C GLY A 23 12.27 -10.07 -14.43
N TRP A 24 13.17 -10.73 -13.71
CA TRP A 24 13.96 -10.10 -12.63
C TRP A 24 15.36 -9.64 -13.04
N ARG A 25 15.81 -9.99 -14.25
CA ARG A 25 17.18 -9.71 -14.74
C ARG A 25 17.52 -8.23 -14.65
N ASP A 26 16.65 -7.36 -15.15
CA ASP A 26 16.92 -5.91 -15.20
C ASP A 26 16.90 -5.26 -13.81
N THR A 27 15.98 -5.69 -12.94
CA THR A 27 15.94 -5.24 -11.54
C THR A 27 17.22 -5.58 -10.79
N PHE A 28 17.74 -6.81 -10.95
CA PHE A 28 19.00 -7.20 -10.33
C PHE A 28 20.22 -6.56 -10.99
N ALA A 29 20.19 -6.34 -12.30
CA ALA A 29 21.23 -5.59 -13.00
C ALA A 29 21.31 -4.15 -12.48
N LEU A 30 20.17 -3.49 -12.24
CA LEU A 30 20.09 -2.15 -11.68
C LEU A 30 20.62 -2.12 -10.23
N LEU A 31 20.24 -3.08 -9.37
CA LEU A 31 20.80 -3.19 -8.01
C LEU A 31 22.32 -3.37 -7.99
N LYS A 32 22.88 -4.13 -8.94
CA LYS A 32 24.32 -4.35 -9.08
C LYS A 32 25.05 -3.11 -9.59
N ARG A 33 24.48 -2.38 -10.57
CA ARG A 33 25.14 -1.25 -11.26
C ARG A 33 24.93 0.09 -10.56
N GLY A 34 23.81 0.27 -9.88
CA GLY A 34 23.45 1.55 -9.26
C GLY A 34 24.27 1.92 -8.02
N TRP A 35 24.97 0.97 -7.40
CA TRP A 35 25.72 1.19 -6.16
C TRP A 35 27.06 0.43 -6.13
N PRO A 36 28.13 1.03 -5.56
CA PRO A 36 29.52 0.56 -5.71
C PRO A 36 29.84 -0.78 -5.04
N LYS A 37 29.02 -1.27 -4.10
CA LYS A 37 29.27 -2.55 -3.41
C LYS A 37 28.73 -3.73 -4.22
N ARG A 38 29.60 -4.66 -4.63
CA ARG A 38 29.19 -5.86 -5.37
C ARG A 38 28.14 -6.67 -4.58
N LEU A 39 27.08 -7.11 -5.27
CA LEU A 39 26.09 -8.05 -4.74
C LEU A 39 26.40 -9.46 -5.23
N LEU A 40 26.38 -10.41 -4.30
CA LEU A 40 26.43 -11.84 -4.59
C LEU A 40 25.01 -12.37 -4.84
N ALA A 41 24.91 -13.60 -5.36
CA ALA A 41 23.62 -14.26 -5.57
C ALA A 41 22.84 -14.44 -4.24
N SER A 42 23.55 -14.69 -3.13
CA SER A 42 22.98 -14.77 -1.78
C SER A 42 22.34 -13.45 -1.32
N ASP A 43 22.94 -12.31 -1.64
CA ASP A 43 22.37 -11.00 -1.32
C ASP A 43 21.08 -10.76 -2.11
N LEU A 44 21.07 -11.13 -3.39
CA LEU A 44 19.89 -11.02 -4.25
C LEU A 44 18.77 -11.96 -3.81
N ALA A 45 19.11 -13.13 -3.24
CA ALA A 45 18.12 -14.04 -2.69
C ALA A 45 17.34 -13.40 -1.52
N VAL A 46 17.94 -12.47 -0.78
CA VAL A 46 17.24 -11.67 0.25
C VAL A 46 16.18 -10.76 -0.40
N TYR A 47 16.53 -10.09 -1.49
CA TYR A 47 15.55 -9.31 -2.27
C TYR A 47 14.44 -10.19 -2.82
N ALA A 48 14.77 -11.35 -3.41
CA ALA A 48 13.78 -12.29 -3.92
C ALA A 48 12.85 -12.83 -2.82
N THR A 49 13.37 -13.08 -1.61
CA THR A 49 12.57 -13.55 -0.47
C THR A 49 11.51 -12.53 -0.07
N VAL A 50 11.88 -11.24 -0.04
CA VAL A 50 10.96 -10.16 0.35
C VAL A 50 10.04 -9.78 -0.81
N LEU A 51 10.56 -9.65 -2.02
CA LEU A 51 9.88 -9.00 -3.14
C LEU A 51 9.36 -9.97 -4.21
N GLY A 52 9.75 -11.24 -4.18
CA GLY A 52 9.44 -12.22 -5.24
C GLY A 52 7.95 -12.56 -5.40
N HIS A 53 7.09 -11.99 -4.57
CA HIS A 53 5.63 -12.08 -4.68
C HIS A 53 5.00 -10.84 -5.35
N HIS A 54 5.79 -9.81 -5.63
CA HIS A 54 5.38 -8.63 -6.38
C HIS A 54 5.63 -8.82 -7.87
N ASP A 55 4.96 -8.00 -8.67
CA ASP A 55 5.26 -7.84 -10.09
C ASP A 55 6.70 -7.31 -10.26
N PRO A 56 7.57 -8.01 -11.02
CA PRO A 56 8.95 -7.59 -11.25
C PRO A 56 9.05 -6.17 -11.84
N GLN A 57 8.12 -5.77 -12.69
CA GLN A 57 8.10 -4.46 -13.34
C GLN A 57 7.82 -3.34 -12.32
N LEU A 58 6.85 -3.54 -11.41
CA LEU A 58 6.57 -2.59 -10.35
C LEU A 58 7.77 -2.41 -9.40
N VAL A 59 8.48 -3.51 -9.12
CA VAL A 59 9.71 -3.48 -8.32
C VAL A 59 10.81 -2.71 -9.04
N HIS A 60 10.95 -2.93 -10.35
CA HIS A 60 11.90 -2.20 -11.19
C HIS A 60 11.66 -0.69 -11.17
N GLU A 61 10.42 -0.27 -11.39
CA GLU A 61 10.02 1.14 -11.40
C GLU A 61 10.19 1.79 -10.02
N ALA A 62 9.89 1.06 -8.94
CA ALA A 62 10.15 1.51 -7.58
C ALA A 62 11.64 1.76 -7.35
N LEU A 63 12.49 0.87 -7.85
CA LEU A 63 13.94 0.98 -7.74
C LEU A 63 14.48 2.17 -8.55
N ILE A 64 13.99 2.38 -9.77
CA ILE A 64 14.32 3.56 -10.59
C ILE A 64 13.95 4.85 -9.84
N GLY A 65 12.74 4.93 -9.28
CA GLY A 65 12.30 6.13 -8.57
C GLY A 65 13.16 6.45 -7.34
N LEU A 66 13.61 5.43 -6.61
CA LEU A 66 14.53 5.60 -5.50
C LEU A 66 15.91 6.09 -5.97
N ALA A 67 16.45 5.49 -7.03
CA ALA A 67 17.75 5.85 -7.59
C ALA A 67 17.77 7.28 -8.15
N SER A 68 16.73 7.67 -8.90
CA SER A 68 16.63 8.97 -9.57
C SER A 68 16.18 10.09 -8.63
N GLY A 69 15.49 9.79 -7.53
CA GLY A 69 14.92 10.79 -6.62
C GLY A 69 15.90 11.41 -5.63
N GLY A 70 17.21 11.14 -5.73
CA GLY A 70 18.23 11.61 -4.77
C GLY A 70 18.09 11.04 -3.36
N ARG A 71 17.12 10.15 -3.13
CA ARG A 71 16.79 9.53 -1.84
C ARG A 71 17.56 8.25 -1.54
N ALA A 72 18.36 7.77 -2.50
CA ALA A 72 19.11 6.52 -2.40
C ALA A 72 20.62 6.76 -2.56
N GLU A 73 21.18 7.67 -1.76
CA GLU A 73 22.62 7.77 -1.51
C GLU A 73 23.21 6.39 -1.19
N TRP A 74 22.42 5.56 -0.50
CA TRP A 74 22.71 4.17 -0.18
C TRP A 74 21.77 3.23 -0.94
N ARG A 75 22.27 2.02 -1.21
CA ARG A 75 21.46 0.97 -1.82
C ARG A 75 20.22 0.70 -0.95
N PRO A 76 19.01 0.73 -1.51
CA PRO A 76 17.81 0.48 -0.73
C PRO A 76 17.78 -0.97 -0.27
N SER A 77 17.42 -1.19 1.00
CA SER A 77 17.15 -2.53 1.51
C SER A 77 15.92 -3.15 0.83
N ALA A 78 15.81 -4.47 0.87
CA ALA A 78 14.64 -5.17 0.33
C ALA A 78 13.32 -4.70 0.97
N ALA A 79 13.35 -4.36 2.28
CA ALA A 79 12.19 -3.83 3.00
C ALA A 79 11.80 -2.42 2.53
N GLN A 80 12.78 -1.52 2.35
CA GLN A 80 12.51 -0.17 1.81
C GLN A 80 11.91 -0.24 0.41
N LEU A 81 12.44 -1.12 -0.44
CA LEU A 81 11.91 -1.32 -1.78
C LEU A 81 10.48 -1.89 -1.74
N ALA A 82 10.17 -2.81 -0.81
CA ALA A 82 8.82 -3.33 -0.62
C ALA A 82 7.81 -2.25 -0.21
N THR A 83 8.22 -1.34 0.67
CA THR A 83 7.41 -0.17 1.06
C THR A 83 7.10 0.71 -0.16
N GLU A 84 8.09 1.00 -1.00
CA GLU A 84 7.88 1.80 -2.21
C GLU A 84 6.98 1.12 -3.24
N VAL A 85 7.15 -0.18 -3.45
CA VAL A 85 6.28 -0.98 -4.34
C VAL A 85 4.84 -0.94 -3.86
N THR A 86 4.63 -1.05 -2.54
CA THR A 86 3.30 -0.99 -1.94
C THR A 86 2.69 0.41 -2.03
N ALA A 87 3.49 1.46 -1.88
CA ALA A 87 3.04 2.85 -2.01
C ALA A 87 2.65 3.22 -3.45
N ARG A 88 3.22 2.54 -4.46
CA ARG A 88 2.94 2.73 -5.88
C ARG A 88 1.72 1.99 -6.39
N ARG A 89 1.27 0.95 -5.70
CA ARG A 89 -0.04 0.39 -6.02
C ARG A 89 -1.06 1.49 -5.82
N PRO A 90 -1.99 1.71 -6.78
CA PRO A 90 -3.14 2.54 -6.51
C PRO A 90 -3.69 2.06 -5.17
N ARG A 91 -3.85 2.98 -4.22
CA ARG A 91 -4.74 2.71 -3.10
C ARG A 91 -6.10 2.58 -3.76
N VAL A 92 -6.43 1.36 -4.19
CA VAL A 92 -7.82 0.95 -4.23
C VAL A 92 -8.32 1.36 -2.86
N ALA A 93 -9.39 2.14 -2.79
CA ALA A 93 -10.17 2.29 -1.58
C ALA A 93 -10.71 0.89 -1.25
N GLY A 94 -9.80 0.00 -0.86
CA GLY A 94 -10.08 -1.38 -0.57
C GLY A 94 -10.91 -1.30 0.67
N GLN A 95 -12.17 -1.71 0.55
CA GLN A 95 -13.05 -2.02 1.65
C GLN A 95 -12.19 -2.59 2.78
N ARG A 96 -11.92 -1.75 3.79
CA ARG A 96 -11.10 -2.14 4.92
C ARG A 96 -11.91 -3.24 5.60
N LYS A 97 -11.50 -4.49 5.38
CA LYS A 97 -12.07 -5.68 6.00
C LYS A 97 -12.24 -5.37 7.50
N GLY A 98 -13.49 -5.18 7.92
CA GLY A 98 -13.89 -5.21 9.32
C GLY A 98 -13.75 -3.93 10.15
N ARG A 99 -13.85 -2.71 9.59
CA ARG A 99 -14.22 -1.54 10.43
C ARG A 99 -15.74 -1.41 10.44
N PRO A 100 -16.46 -1.68 11.55
CA PRO A 100 -17.93 -1.64 11.51
C PRO A 100 -18.51 -0.23 11.28
N ASP A 101 -17.69 0.82 11.36
CA ASP A 101 -18.01 2.21 11.02
C ASP A 101 -17.98 2.44 9.50
N GLN A 102 -17.43 1.50 8.75
CA GLN A 102 -17.36 1.49 7.29
C GLN A 102 -18.29 0.42 6.70
N ALA A 103 -19.18 -0.15 7.51
CA ALA A 103 -20.20 -1.08 7.04
C ALA A 103 -21.23 -0.34 6.17
N PRO A 104 -21.76 -0.94 5.09
CA PRO A 104 -22.73 -0.28 4.20
C PRO A 104 -23.94 0.31 4.95
N ALA A 105 -24.44 -0.38 5.97
CA ALA A 105 -25.54 0.13 6.80
C ALA A 105 -25.17 1.40 7.59
N ALA A 106 -23.96 1.46 8.16
CA ALA A 106 -23.48 2.64 8.88
C ALA A 106 -23.28 3.84 7.93
N LEU A 107 -22.72 3.60 6.74
CA LEU A 107 -22.55 4.64 5.71
C LEU A 107 -23.90 5.14 5.19
N ALA A 108 -24.89 4.25 5.02
CA ALA A 108 -26.26 4.66 4.69
C ALA A 108 -26.89 5.55 5.78
N THR A 109 -26.68 5.22 7.06
CA THR A 109 -27.13 6.08 8.17
C THR A 109 -26.44 7.44 8.15
N VAL A 110 -25.13 7.49 7.88
CA VAL A 110 -24.39 8.76 7.74
C VAL A 110 -24.97 9.63 6.64
N ARG A 111 -25.30 9.05 5.47
CA ARG A 111 -25.95 9.78 4.36
C ARG A 111 -27.27 10.40 4.77
N GLU A 112 -28.14 9.62 5.38
CA GLU A 112 -29.45 10.08 5.85
C GLU A 112 -29.31 11.25 6.83
N LEU A 113 -28.29 11.21 7.70
CA LEU A 113 -28.02 12.27 8.65
C LEU A 113 -27.49 13.53 7.98
N LEU A 114 -26.59 13.40 7.00
CA LEU A 114 -26.05 14.52 6.24
C LEU A 114 -27.13 15.19 5.37
N SER A 115 -27.98 14.41 4.70
CA SER A 115 -29.10 14.94 3.91
C SER A 115 -30.15 15.66 4.76
N ARG A 116 -30.25 15.31 6.06
CA ARG A 116 -31.04 16.02 7.07
C ARG A 116 -30.33 17.21 7.72
N GLY A 117 -29.12 17.58 7.26
CA GLY A 117 -28.38 18.74 7.74
C GLY A 117 -27.52 18.52 8.99
N SER A 118 -27.21 17.26 9.35
CA SER A 118 -26.22 17.00 10.40
C SER A 118 -24.84 17.52 9.98
N ALA A 119 -24.12 18.15 10.92
CA ALA A 119 -22.80 18.70 10.63
C ALA A 119 -21.67 17.65 10.70
N VAL A 120 -20.70 17.78 9.80
CA VAL A 120 -19.38 17.13 9.93
C VAL A 120 -18.58 17.84 11.02
N CYS A 121 -17.84 17.09 11.82
CA CYS A 121 -17.02 17.62 12.90
C CYS A 121 -15.93 18.57 12.37
N ALA A 122 -15.89 19.80 12.91
CA ALA A 122 -14.88 20.82 12.60
C ALA A 122 -13.91 21.11 13.76
N CYS A 123 -13.88 20.27 14.81
CA CYS A 123 -12.98 20.48 15.95
C CYS A 123 -11.50 20.33 15.56
N ALA A 124 -10.65 21.23 16.06
CA ALA A 124 -9.20 21.16 15.91
C ALA A 124 -8.54 20.31 17.03
N GLY A 125 -7.38 19.69 16.73
CA GLY A 125 -6.56 18.95 17.70
C GLY A 125 -6.79 17.44 17.72
N GLY A 126 -6.42 16.79 18.83
CA GLY A 126 -6.58 15.35 19.03
C GLY A 126 -8.06 14.97 19.12
N ARG A 127 -8.59 14.32 18.08
CA ARG A 127 -10.01 14.01 17.95
C ARG A 127 -10.33 12.65 18.59
N GLN A 128 -11.24 12.65 19.57
CA GLN A 128 -11.86 11.43 20.09
C GLN A 128 -13.26 11.28 19.49
N PHE A 129 -13.50 10.11 18.90
CA PHE A 129 -14.79 9.76 18.29
C PHE A 129 -15.37 8.55 18.99
N HIS A 130 -16.67 8.59 19.25
CA HIS A 130 -17.45 7.48 19.77
C HIS A 130 -18.39 6.97 18.70
N ARG A 131 -18.50 5.65 18.61
CA ARG A 131 -19.50 5.03 17.74
C ARG A 131 -20.86 5.04 18.44
N ASP A 132 -21.89 5.52 17.76
CA ASP A 132 -23.28 5.39 18.20
C ASP A 132 -23.90 4.04 17.77
N PRO A 133 -25.10 3.67 18.27
CA PRO A 133 -25.73 2.40 17.90
C PRO A 133 -25.99 2.22 16.40
N GLY A 134 -26.07 3.30 15.61
CA GLY A 134 -26.21 3.26 14.15
C GLY A 134 -24.88 3.06 13.42
N GLY A 135 -23.77 2.91 14.15
CA GLY A 135 -22.44 2.78 13.56
C GLY A 135 -21.79 4.11 13.18
N VAL A 136 -22.42 5.25 13.49
CA VAL A 136 -21.90 6.58 13.15
C VAL A 136 -20.86 7.02 14.18
N MET A 137 -19.72 7.47 13.69
CA MET A 137 -18.63 8.01 14.48
C MET A 137 -18.92 9.49 14.78
N ARG A 138 -19.15 9.79 16.06
CA ARG A 138 -19.53 11.11 16.57
C ARG A 138 -18.40 11.69 17.40
N CYS A 139 -18.04 12.94 17.14
CA CYS A 139 -17.05 13.64 17.95
C CYS A 139 -17.51 13.77 19.39
N ALA A 140 -16.66 13.42 20.35
CA ALA A 140 -16.97 13.56 21.77
C ALA A 140 -17.27 15.01 22.19
N ALA A 141 -16.65 15.99 21.50
CA ALA A 141 -16.78 17.40 21.84
C ALA A 141 -17.99 18.09 21.18
N CYS A 142 -18.12 18.01 19.85
CA CYS A 142 -19.17 18.74 19.11
C CYS A 142 -20.32 17.87 18.62
N ARG A 143 -20.25 16.54 18.80
CA ARG A 143 -21.21 15.56 18.27
C ARG A 143 -21.35 15.55 16.74
N GLY A 144 -20.49 16.28 16.02
CA GLY A 144 -20.39 16.23 14.57
C GLY A 144 -19.90 14.86 14.08
N ILE A 145 -20.26 14.51 12.84
CA ILE A 145 -19.88 13.26 12.18
C ILE A 145 -18.37 13.26 11.90
N GLU A 146 -17.69 12.12 12.06
CA GLU A 146 -16.28 11.98 11.66
C GLU A 146 -16.11 12.24 10.16
N GLN A 147 -15.17 13.12 9.81
CA GLN A 147 -14.88 13.50 8.43
C GLN A 147 -14.62 12.28 7.52
N GLY A 148 -13.74 11.36 7.94
CA GLY A 148 -13.42 10.18 7.13
C GLY A 148 -14.60 9.22 6.92
N GLN A 149 -15.62 9.25 7.79
CA GLN A 149 -16.84 8.47 7.59
C GLN A 149 -17.84 9.21 6.69
N ALA A 150 -17.89 10.54 6.76
CA ALA A 150 -18.67 11.37 5.85
C ALA A 150 -18.14 11.28 4.41
N ASP A 151 -16.82 11.33 4.23
CA ASP A 151 -16.16 11.22 2.92
C ASP A 151 -16.46 9.84 2.28
N ALA A 152 -16.28 8.75 3.04
CA ALA A 152 -16.60 7.40 2.57
C ALA A 152 -18.09 7.20 2.24
N ALA A 153 -18.98 7.89 2.96
CA ALA A 153 -20.40 7.87 2.67
C ALA A 153 -20.73 8.62 1.36
N ALA A 154 -19.98 9.67 1.01
CA ALA A 154 -20.14 10.36 -0.28
C ALA A 154 -19.62 9.52 -1.45
N GLU A 155 -18.44 8.91 -1.32
CA GLU A 155 -17.80 8.11 -2.38
C GLU A 155 -18.64 6.91 -2.85
N LEU A 156 -19.42 6.28 -1.97
CA LEU A 156 -20.36 5.20 -2.35
C LEU A 156 -21.49 5.65 -3.31
N GLU A 157 -21.66 6.95 -3.57
CA GLU A 157 -22.79 7.51 -4.34
C GLU A 157 -22.39 7.54 -5.80
N ASP A 158 -21.17 7.99 -6.02
CA ASP A 158 -20.51 8.05 -7.31
C ASP A 158 -20.27 6.67 -7.91
N GLU A 159 -20.17 5.60 -7.10
CA GLU A 159 -20.05 4.22 -7.59
C GLU A 159 -21.40 3.56 -7.94
N ALA A 160 -22.53 4.14 -7.51
CA ALA A 160 -23.88 3.59 -7.73
C ALA A 160 -24.70 4.35 -8.79
N ALA A 161 -24.17 5.46 -9.32
CA ALA A 161 -24.76 6.29 -10.36
C ALA A 161 -24.16 6.01 -11.74
#